data_AF-G0NKH2-F1
#
_entry.id   AF-G0NKH2-F1
#
_cell.length_a   1.000
_cell.length_b   1.000
_cell.length_c   1.000
_cell.angle_alpha   90.00
_cell.angle_beta   90.00
_cell.angle_gamma   90.00
#
_symmetry.space_group_name_H-M   'P 1'
#
loop_
_entity.id
_entity.type
_entity.pdbx_description
1 polymer ?
#
loop_
_entity_poly.entity_id
_entity_poly.type
_entity_poly.pdbx_seq_one_letter_code
_entity_poly.pdbx_strand_id
1 'polypeptide(L)'
;MGEEDEKQQVDKHNWGSEELSKVSDNQEEKEENLKLNTDALGNLFNNSAPARPKINIKKEDLQLVMTELELPEATVRAKLIETNGDVREALRSLCGL
;
A
#
# COMPACT_ATOMS: atom_id res chain seq x y z
N MET A 1 -16.76 34.14 36.93
CA MET A 1 -17.63 33.23 36.17
C MET A 1 -16.81 31.99 35.97
N GLY A 2 -17.09 30.94 36.75
CA GLY A 2 -16.40 29.66 36.62
C GLY A 2 -16.99 28.95 35.42
N GLU A 3 -16.14 28.60 34.46
CA GLU A 3 -16.52 27.67 33.41
C GLU A 3 -16.62 26.30 34.09
N GLU A 4 -17.85 25.89 34.33
CA GLU A 4 -18.20 24.58 34.84
C GLU A 4 -17.86 23.58 33.73
N ASP A 5 -16.79 22.79 33.94
CA ASP A 5 -16.57 21.52 33.25
C ASP A 5 -17.85 20.68 33.45
N GLU A 6 -18.75 20.74 32.47
CA GLU A 6 -19.95 19.93 32.41
C GLU A 6 -19.50 18.48 32.18
N LYS A 7 -19.21 17.76 33.28
CA LYS A 7 -18.91 16.33 33.24
C LYS A 7 -20.14 15.61 32.69
N GLN A 8 -20.14 15.35 31.39
CA GLN A 8 -21.09 14.44 30.76
C GLN A 8 -21.10 13.12 31.54
N GLN A 9 -22.28 12.72 31.99
CA GLN A 9 -22.46 11.47 32.71
C GLN A 9 -22.20 10.31 31.74
N VAL A 10 -21.00 9.76 31.78
CA VAL A 10 -20.62 8.55 31.06
C VAL A 10 -21.47 7.37 31.56
N ASP A 11 -22.24 6.78 30.65
CA ASP A 11 -23.03 5.58 30.94
C ASP A 11 -22.11 4.42 31.37
N LYS A 12 -22.49 3.70 32.44
CA LYS A 12 -21.68 2.61 33.02
C LYS A 12 -21.50 1.41 32.08
N HIS A 13 -22.30 1.34 31.02
CA HIS A 13 -22.26 0.32 29.97
C HIS A 13 -21.86 0.91 28.60
N ASN A 14 -21.17 2.06 28.58
CA ASN A 14 -20.74 2.70 27.33
C ASN A 14 -19.71 1.90 26.51
N TRP A 15 -19.26 0.72 26.96
CA TRP A 15 -18.38 -0.23 26.26
C TRP A 15 -17.13 0.42 25.62
N GLY A 16 -16.64 1.51 26.19
CA GLY A 16 -15.50 2.28 25.66
C GLY A 16 -15.84 3.23 24.51
N SER A 17 -17.12 3.47 24.20
CA SER A 17 -17.55 4.42 23.16
C SER A 17 -17.03 5.84 23.39
N GLU A 18 -17.00 6.30 24.65
CA GLU A 18 -16.44 7.60 25.02
C GLU A 18 -14.92 7.65 24.83
N GLU A 19 -14.24 6.52 24.98
CA GLU A 19 -12.79 6.40 24.82
C GLU A 19 -12.41 6.44 23.34
N LEU A 20 -13.26 5.89 22.46
CA LEU A 20 -13.10 5.96 21.01
C LEU A 20 -13.30 7.38 20.46
N SER A 21 -14.19 8.18 21.06
CA SER A 21 -14.37 9.58 20.65
C SER A 21 -13.08 10.39 20.79
N LYS A 22 -12.25 10.09 21.78
CA LYS A 22 -10.96 10.76 22.02
C LYS A 22 -9.87 10.42 21.02
N VAL A 23 -10.04 9.36 20.23
CA VAL A 23 -9.10 9.00 19.14
C VAL A 23 -9.22 9.97 17.96
N SER A 24 -10.39 10.61 17.79
CA SER A 24 -10.63 11.60 16.75
C SER A 24 -10.28 13.03 17.18
N ASP A 25 -9.89 13.25 18.43
CA ASP A 25 -9.51 14.58 18.90
C ASP A 25 -8.24 15.02 18.18
N ASN A 26 -8.33 16.17 17.51
CA ASN A 26 -7.25 16.73 16.72
C ASN A 26 -6.23 17.37 17.67
N GLN A 27 -5.37 16.56 18.26
CA GLN A 27 -4.32 17.01 19.15
C GLN A 27 -3.14 17.53 18.30
N GLU A 28 -2.68 18.75 18.58
CA GLU A 28 -1.46 19.28 17.98
C GLU A 28 -0.29 18.36 18.36
N GLU A 29 0.27 17.66 17.37
CA GLU A 29 1.43 16.81 17.56
C GLU A 29 2.56 17.70 18.08
N LYS A 30 3.06 17.41 19.29
CA LYS A 30 4.27 18.07 19.77
C LYS A 30 5.39 17.73 18.79
N GLU A 31 5.97 18.75 18.18
CA GLU A 31 7.20 18.64 17.40
C GLU A 31 8.37 18.30 18.34
N GLU A 32 8.39 17.08 18.86
CA GLU A 32 9.53 16.56 19.60
C GLU A 32 10.63 16.24 18.59
N ASN A 33 11.38 17.29 18.23
CA ASN A 33 12.63 17.25 17.46
C ASN A 33 12.76 16.02 16.57
N LEU A 34 11.93 15.95 15.53
CA LEU A 34 11.99 14.92 14.51
C LEU A 34 13.29 15.09 13.71
N LYS A 35 14.42 14.72 14.33
CA LYS A 35 15.73 14.60 13.69
C LYS A 35 15.63 13.39 12.76
N LEU A 36 15.01 13.61 11.62
CA LEU A 36 14.98 12.65 10.52
C LEU A 36 16.43 12.28 10.22
N ASN A 37 16.81 11.06 10.58
CA ASN A 37 18.15 10.57 10.31
C ASN A 37 18.27 10.39 8.80
N THR A 38 18.95 11.33 8.14
CA THR A 38 19.12 11.36 6.68
C THR A 38 19.79 10.10 6.17
N ASP A 39 20.59 9.44 7.00
CA ASP A 39 21.23 8.17 6.67
C ASP A 39 20.22 7.00 6.61
N ALA A 40 19.21 7.01 7.49
CA ALA A 40 18.14 6.01 7.47
C ALA A 40 17.23 6.19 6.24
N LEU A 41 16.94 7.44 5.85
CA LEU A 41 16.23 7.74 4.61
C LEU A 41 17.08 7.38 3.39
N GLY A 42 18.37 7.71 3.38
CA GLY A 42 19.30 7.40 2.30
C GLY A 42 19.41 5.89 2.05
N ASN A 43 19.43 5.07 3.11
CA ASN A 43 19.41 3.63 2.98
C ASN A 43 18.07 3.10 2.44
N LEU A 44 16.95 3.75 2.78
CA LEU A 44 15.63 3.40 2.24
C LEU A 44 15.53 3.68 0.73
N PHE A 45 16.08 4.82 0.28
CA PHE A 45 16.12 5.18 -1.15
C PHE A 45 17.14 4.35 -1.94
N ASN A 46 18.27 3.95 -1.34
CA ASN A 46 19.22 3.05 -2.00
C ASN A 46 18.70 1.61 -2.11
N ASN A 47 17.81 1.18 -1.21
CA ASN A 47 17.06 -0.07 -1.36
C ASN A 47 15.81 0.07 -2.25
N SER A 48 15.55 1.26 -2.83
CA SER A 48 14.39 1.48 -3.69
C SER A 48 14.56 0.77 -5.03
N ALA A 49 14.08 -0.46 -5.05
CA ALA A 49 13.76 -1.36 -6.17
C ALA A 49 14.88 -1.57 -7.21
N PRO A 50 15.27 -2.84 -7.48
CA PRO A 50 16.20 -3.13 -8.57
C PRO A 50 15.66 -2.58 -9.89
N ALA A 51 16.56 -2.00 -10.70
CA ALA A 51 16.22 -1.48 -12.02
C ALA A 51 15.51 -2.58 -12.83
N ARG A 52 14.23 -2.35 -13.16
CA ARG A 52 13.44 -3.32 -13.90
C ARG A 52 14.04 -3.44 -15.31
N PRO A 53 14.36 -4.65 -15.79
CA PRO A 53 14.90 -4.83 -17.13
C PRO A 53 13.91 -4.29 -18.17
N LYS A 54 14.43 -3.57 -19.18
CA LYS A 54 13.63 -3.17 -20.35
C LYS A 54 13.43 -4.40 -21.22
N ILE A 55 12.26 -5.02 -21.09
CA ILE A 55 11.86 -6.18 -21.88
C ILE A 55 10.93 -5.72 -22.99
N ASN A 56 11.16 -6.19 -24.21
CA ASN A 56 10.26 -5.96 -25.33
C ASN A 56 9.11 -6.98 -25.28
N ILE A 57 7.96 -6.52 -24.81
CA ILE A 57 6.72 -7.32 -24.78
C ILE A 57 5.90 -6.97 -26.01
N LYS A 58 5.50 -7.99 -26.79
CA LYS A 58 4.60 -7.77 -27.93
C LYS A 58 3.18 -7.50 -27.44
N LYS A 59 2.49 -6.62 -28.15
CA LYS A 59 1.10 -6.27 -27.83
C LYS A 59 0.13 -7.45 -28.05
N GLU A 60 0.41 -8.29 -29.05
CA GLU A 60 -0.38 -9.50 -29.36
C GLU A 60 -0.36 -10.48 -28.17
N ASP A 61 0.83 -10.76 -27.64
CA ASP A 61 1.04 -11.67 -26.51
C ASP A 61 0.32 -11.16 -25.26
N LEU A 62 0.38 -9.85 -25.01
CA LEU A 62 -0.32 -9.21 -23.91
C LEU A 62 -1.85 -9.28 -24.06
N GLN A 63 -2.38 -9.00 -25.26
CA GLN A 63 -3.83 -9.09 -25.51
C GLN A 63 -4.33 -10.53 -25.41
N LEU A 64 -3.54 -11.52 -25.85
CA LEU A 64 -3.88 -12.93 -25.71
C LEU A 64 -4.10 -13.28 -24.25
N VAL A 65 -3.14 -12.98 -23.38
CA VAL A 65 -3.23 -13.32 -21.95
C VAL A 65 -4.37 -12.55 -21.25
N MET A 66 -4.57 -11.27 -21.60
CA MET A 66 -5.68 -10.48 -21.06
C MET A 66 -7.04 -11.04 -21.46
N THR A 67 -7.18 -11.54 -22.68
CA THR A 67 -8.46 -12.06 -23.19
C THR A 67 -8.76 -13.44 -22.62
N GLU A 68 -7.76 -14.33 -22.57
CA GLU A 68 -7.95 -15.71 -22.12
C GLU A 68 -8.11 -15.83 -20.61
N LEU A 69 -7.40 -15.01 -19.83
CA LEU A 69 -7.46 -15.05 -18.36
C LEU A 69 -8.35 -13.95 -17.77
N GLU A 70 -8.90 -13.07 -18.59
CA GLU A 70 -9.71 -11.91 -18.18
C GLU A 70 -9.00 -11.04 -17.11
N LEU A 71 -7.67 -10.96 -17.18
CA LEU A 71 -6.85 -10.25 -16.20
C LEU A 71 -6.58 -8.81 -16.62
N PRO A 72 -6.42 -7.89 -15.64
CA PRO A 72 -6.04 -6.52 -15.93
C PRO A 72 -4.63 -6.44 -16.54
N GLU A 73 -4.44 -5.50 -17.47
CA GLU A 73 -3.19 -5.30 -18.20
C GLU A 73 -1.97 -5.16 -17.27
N ALA A 74 -2.14 -4.47 -16.14
CA ALA A 74 -1.07 -4.26 -15.17
C ALA A 74 -0.51 -5.59 -14.62
N THR A 75 -1.40 -6.55 -14.30
CA THR A 75 -1.02 -7.86 -13.77
C THR A 75 -0.35 -8.70 -14.85
N VAL A 76 -0.90 -8.69 -16.07
CA VAL A 76 -0.33 -9.42 -17.22
C VAL A 76 1.05 -8.88 -17.57
N ARG A 77 1.21 -7.54 -17.66
CA ARG A 77 2.52 -6.90 -17.89
C ARG A 77 3.52 -7.22 -16.80
N ALA A 78 3.11 -7.11 -15.54
CA ALA A 78 3.98 -7.43 -14.42
C ALA A 78 4.50 -8.86 -14.55
N LYS A 79 3.62 -9.79 -14.92
CA LYS A 79 4.01 -11.19 -15.06
C LYS A 79 4.92 -11.45 -16.26
N LEU A 80 4.63 -10.85 -17.41
CA LEU A 80 5.50 -10.93 -18.59
C LEU A 80 6.87 -10.30 -18.33
N ILE A 81 6.95 -9.28 -17.46
CA ILE A 81 8.24 -8.71 -17.02
C ILE A 81 9.00 -9.72 -16.15
N GLU A 82 8.32 -10.40 -15.23
CA GLU A 82 8.94 -11.43 -14.37
C GLU A 82 9.48 -12.62 -15.18
N THR A 83 8.79 -13.03 -16.23
CA THR A 83 9.17 -14.18 -17.08
C THR A 83 10.02 -13.80 -18.28
N ASN A 84 10.66 -12.62 -18.27
CA ASN A 84 11.51 -12.12 -19.36
C ASN A 84 10.83 -12.07 -20.74
N GLY A 85 9.50 -11.92 -20.77
CA GLY A 85 8.69 -11.89 -21.98
C GLY A 85 8.27 -13.26 -22.50
N ASP A 86 8.52 -14.35 -21.77
CA ASP A 86 8.00 -15.67 -22.13
C ASP A 86 6.51 -15.79 -21.78
N VAL A 87 5.67 -15.88 -22.82
CA VAL A 87 4.22 -15.98 -22.71
C VAL A 87 3.78 -17.32 -22.12
N ARG A 88 4.47 -18.41 -22.46
CA ARG A 88 4.10 -19.75 -21.98
C ARG A 88 4.42 -19.88 -20.51
N GLU A 89 5.57 -19.38 -20.09
CA GLU A 89 5.96 -19.35 -18.68
C GLU A 89 5.06 -18.40 -17.88
N ALA A 90 4.71 -17.22 -18.44
CA ALA A 90 3.76 -16.30 -17.80
C ALA A 90 2.39 -16.94 -17.62
N LEU A 91 1.82 -17.55 -18.66
CA LEU A 91 0.54 -18.25 -18.60
C LEU A 91 0.58 -19.40 -17.60
N ARG A 92 1.64 -20.22 -17.64
CA ARG A 92 1.79 -21.34 -16.72
C ARG A 92 1.84 -20.85 -15.28
N SER A 93 2.59 -19.78 -15.02
CA SER A 93 2.70 -19.20 -13.69
C SER A 93 1.40 -18.52 -13.23
N LEU A 94 0.63 -17.87 -14.11
CA LEU A 94 -0.69 -17.30 -13.79
C LEU A 94 -1.73 -18.39 -13.50
N CYS A 95 -1.63 -19.53 -14.17
CA CYS A 95 -2.50 -20.68 -13.96
C CYS A 95 -2.03 -21.59 -12.80
N GLY A 96 -0.86 -21.33 -12.19
CA GLY A 96 -0.31 -22.14 -11.10
C GLY A 96 0.22 -23.52 -11.52
N LEU A 97 0.68 -23.66 -12.76
CA LEU A 97 1.15 -24.91 -13.39
C LEU A 97 2.69 -25.04 -13.43
#